data_AF-A0A6P6P8L2-F1
#
_entry.id   AF-A0A6P6P8L2-F1
#
_cell.length_a   1.000
_cell.length_b   1.000
_cell.length_c   1.000
_cell.angle_alpha   90.00
_cell.angle_beta   90.00
_cell.angle_gamma   90.00
#
_symmetry.space_group_name_H-M   'P 1'
#
loop_
_entity.id
_entity.type
_entity.pdbx_description
1 polymer ?
#
loop_
_entity_poly.entity_id
_entity_poly.type
_entity_poly.pdbx_seq_one_letter_code
_entity_poly.pdbx_strand_id
1 'polypeptide(L)'
;MKLVGLNGILSASPNCIILNEIRGLDTQKKLITRRGNLPASIKQIATILYGCIANKEIITSKKEMAETTTEDVYDDAYEEKPGPSPPVKIVWRNVILMSLLHLGALYGLMILPSVSSLTLIWTGVCFMLSALGITAGAHRLWSHRSYKASLPLRMFLAIGNSMAFQNDIYEWARDHRVHHKFSETQADPHNARRGFFFAHIGWLLVRKHPEVIEKGRKLELADLKADGVVMFQRRHYKLSVVVMCFLIPTFVPWFFWDESLLISYLVPCVLRYTVSLNATWLVNSAAHMWGMRPYDHNINPRENKFVAFSAIGEGFHNYHHTFPHDYAASEFGSQLNLTKAFIDLMCFFGLAKDCRRVNHETIMARVQRTGDGSHKSG
;
A
#
# COMPACT_ATOMS: atom_id res chain seq x y z
N MET A 1 24.63 -37.03 43.30
CA MET A 1 24.04 -36.87 41.94
C MET A 1 22.91 -35.85 42.08
N LYS A 2 23.19 -34.53 42.00
CA LYS A 2 22.77 -33.58 40.94
C LYS A 2 21.32 -33.80 40.47
N LEU A 3 20.39 -32.83 40.40
CA LEU A 3 20.38 -31.37 40.52
C LEU A 3 18.93 -30.90 40.73
N VAL A 4 18.76 -29.78 41.44
CA VAL A 4 17.52 -29.03 41.70
C VAL A 4 17.37 -27.90 40.66
N GLY A 5 16.15 -27.69 40.14
CA GLY A 5 15.46 -26.38 40.08
C GLY A 5 15.75 -25.33 38.98
N LEU A 6 14.63 -24.82 38.44
CA LEU A 6 14.32 -23.44 38.01
C LEU A 6 14.63 -22.95 36.56
N ASN A 7 13.51 -22.76 35.82
CA ASN A 7 13.03 -21.56 35.12
C ASN A 7 13.91 -20.71 34.18
N GLY A 8 13.31 -20.33 33.03
CA GLY A 8 13.64 -19.13 32.23
C GLY A 8 13.65 -19.42 30.72
N ILE A 9 12.52 -19.34 30.00
CA ILE A 9 12.05 -18.14 29.26
C ILE A 9 13.20 -17.30 28.69
N LEU A 10 13.38 -17.35 27.37
CA LEU A 10 13.98 -16.26 26.60
C LEU A 10 13.18 -16.05 25.31
N SER A 11 12.31 -15.04 25.39
CA SER A 11 11.61 -14.37 24.31
C SER A 11 12.59 -13.82 23.26
N ALA A 12 12.36 -14.12 21.98
CA ALA A 12 13.05 -13.43 20.89
C ALA A 12 12.43 -12.03 20.72
N SER A 13 13.08 -11.03 21.32
CA SER A 13 12.68 -9.63 21.27
C SER A 13 12.98 -8.99 19.89
N PRO A 14 12.60 -7.71 19.65
CA PRO A 14 12.88 -6.93 18.43
C PRO A 14 14.37 -6.84 18.05
N ASN A 15 15.25 -7.37 18.88
CA ASN A 15 16.69 -7.42 18.66
C ASN A 15 17.12 -8.31 17.49
N CYS A 16 16.26 -9.09 16.82
CA CYS A 16 16.72 -10.04 15.79
C CYS A 16 17.23 -9.37 14.50
N ILE A 17 16.63 -8.25 14.07
CA ILE A 17 17.11 -7.45 12.93
C ILE A 17 18.43 -6.76 13.30
N ILE A 18 18.48 -6.19 14.50
CA ILE A 18 19.69 -5.58 15.06
C ILE A 18 20.80 -6.62 15.22
N LEU A 19 20.48 -7.86 15.63
CA LEU A 19 21.44 -8.95 15.80
C LEU A 19 22.01 -9.44 14.47
N ASN A 20 21.22 -9.43 13.39
CA ASN A 20 21.73 -9.78 12.05
C ASN A 20 22.61 -8.66 11.46
N GLU A 21 22.27 -7.38 11.67
CA GLU A 21 23.15 -6.26 11.35
C GLU A 21 24.43 -6.30 12.22
N ILE A 22 24.32 -6.56 13.53
CA ILE A 22 25.45 -6.77 14.44
C ILE A 22 26.32 -7.95 13.99
N ARG A 23 25.74 -9.06 13.53
CA ARG A 23 26.50 -10.21 12.97
C ARG A 23 27.20 -9.85 11.67
N GLY A 24 26.59 -9.07 10.79
CA GLY A 24 27.22 -8.53 9.58
C GLY A 24 28.40 -7.61 9.91
N LEU A 25 28.23 -6.75 10.91
CA LEU A 25 29.26 -5.86 11.45
C LEU A 25 30.44 -6.64 12.05
N ASP A 26 30.16 -7.71 12.80
CA ASP A 26 31.20 -8.56 13.40
C ASP A 26 31.99 -9.35 12.33
N THR A 27 31.32 -9.69 11.23
CA THR A 27 31.94 -10.37 10.07
C THR A 27 32.85 -9.42 9.27
N GLN A 28 32.45 -8.16 9.07
CA GLN A 28 33.32 -7.15 8.42
C GLN A 28 34.46 -6.66 9.32
N LYS A 29 34.23 -6.56 10.63
CA LYS A 29 35.29 -6.27 11.62
C LYS A 29 36.39 -7.35 11.58
N LYS A 30 36.00 -8.62 11.38
CA LYS A 30 36.92 -9.75 11.13
C LYS A 30 37.67 -9.67 9.79
N LEU A 31 37.07 -9.08 8.75
CA LEU A 31 37.73 -8.86 7.46
C LEU A 31 38.81 -7.76 7.51
N ILE A 32 38.58 -6.68 8.27
CA ILE A 32 39.57 -5.59 8.46
C ILE A 32 40.76 -6.07 9.29
N THR A 33 40.52 -6.93 10.29
CA THR A 33 41.60 -7.53 11.10
C THR A 33 42.42 -8.56 10.33
N ARG A 34 41.87 -9.20 9.28
CA ARG A 34 42.56 -10.20 8.44
C ARG A 34 43.42 -9.64 7.30
N ARG A 35 43.33 -8.35 6.94
CA ARG A 35 44.27 -7.75 5.95
C ARG A 35 45.63 -7.50 6.61
N GLY A 36 46.56 -8.42 6.36
CA GLY A 36 47.82 -8.60 7.07
C GLY A 36 48.94 -7.58 6.88
N ASN A 37 48.71 -6.33 6.44
CA ASN A 37 49.82 -5.35 6.24
C ASN A 37 49.48 -3.88 6.56
N LEU A 38 48.40 -3.59 7.29
CA LEU A 38 48.06 -2.22 7.69
C LEU A 38 48.65 -1.88 9.07
N PRO A 39 49.33 -0.71 9.25
CA PRO A 39 49.76 -0.20 10.54
C PRO A 39 48.64 -0.17 11.58
N ALA A 40 48.96 -0.42 12.85
CA ALA A 40 47.99 -0.52 13.94
C ALA A 40 47.10 0.73 14.08
N SER A 41 47.67 1.92 13.85
CA SER A 41 46.94 3.20 13.85
C SER A 41 45.83 3.25 12.79
N ILE A 42 46.07 2.71 11.59
CA ILE A 42 45.09 2.71 10.49
C ILE A 42 43.97 1.70 10.77
N LYS A 43 44.28 0.54 11.36
CA LYS A 43 43.26 -0.44 11.79
C LYS A 43 42.33 0.12 12.87
N GLN A 44 42.87 0.91 13.79
CA GLN A 44 42.10 1.56 14.85
C GLN A 44 41.19 2.67 14.28
N ILE A 45 41.71 3.52 13.39
CA ILE A 45 40.93 4.56 12.69
C ILE A 45 39.81 3.93 11.86
N ALA A 46 40.10 2.87 11.09
CA ALA A 46 39.09 2.16 10.32
C ALA A 46 37.99 1.60 11.23
N THR A 47 38.34 0.94 12.34
CA THR A 47 37.36 0.38 13.27
C THR A 47 36.44 1.44 13.87
N ILE A 48 36.99 2.62 14.21
CA ILE A 48 36.21 3.76 14.72
C ILE A 48 35.29 4.32 13.63
N LEU A 49 35.79 4.55 12.42
CA LEU A 49 34.99 5.02 11.27
C LEU A 49 33.83 4.07 10.94
N TYR A 50 34.09 2.76 10.90
CA TYR A 50 33.05 1.76 10.69
C TYR A 50 32.03 1.75 11.83
N GLY A 51 32.46 1.87 13.08
CA GLY A 51 31.57 2.01 14.23
C GLY A 51 30.68 3.25 14.12
N CYS A 52 31.24 4.39 13.72
CA CYS A 52 30.49 5.63 13.51
C CYS A 52 29.49 5.53 12.35
N ILE A 53 29.87 4.91 11.22
CA ILE A 53 28.98 4.72 10.06
C ILE A 53 27.82 3.78 10.44
N ALA A 54 28.12 2.64 11.06
CA ALA A 54 27.11 1.68 11.50
C ALA A 54 26.15 2.28 12.51
N ASN A 55 26.66 3.04 13.49
CA ASN A 55 25.82 3.70 14.47
C ASN A 55 24.94 4.79 13.83
N LYS A 56 25.47 5.51 12.83
CA LYS A 56 24.70 6.49 12.06
C LYS A 56 23.59 5.81 11.24
N GLU A 57 23.85 4.67 10.62
CA GLU A 57 22.84 3.88 9.90
C GLU A 57 21.75 3.35 10.85
N ILE A 58 22.11 2.82 12.01
CA ILE A 58 21.15 2.34 13.03
C ILE A 58 20.29 3.49 13.56
N ILE A 59 20.88 4.64 13.87
CA ILE A 59 20.14 5.83 14.33
C ILE A 59 19.19 6.33 13.24
N THR A 60 19.64 6.35 11.98
CA THR A 60 18.82 6.77 10.84
C THR A 60 17.65 5.80 10.64
N SER A 61 17.89 4.49 10.69
CA SER A 61 16.86 3.44 10.61
C SER A 61 15.83 3.55 11.73
N LYS A 62 16.26 3.78 12.97
CA LYS A 62 15.35 3.99 14.12
C LYS A 62 14.50 5.25 13.95
N LYS A 63 15.09 6.33 13.44
CA LYS A 63 14.39 7.59 13.19
C LYS A 63 13.36 7.45 12.06
N GLU A 64 13.75 6.85 10.93
CA GLU A 64 12.85 6.53 9.83
C GLU A 64 11.69 5.64 10.29
N MET A 65 11.97 4.63 11.13
CA MET A 65 10.94 3.74 11.67
C MET A 65 9.94 4.48 12.57
N ALA A 66 10.43 5.34 13.47
CA ALA A 66 9.58 6.15 14.34
C ALA A 66 8.70 7.14 13.53
N GLU A 67 9.29 7.81 12.54
CA GLU A 67 8.54 8.73 11.66
C GLU A 67 7.50 7.98 10.81
N THR A 68 7.85 6.80 10.27
CA THR A 68 6.91 5.95 9.52
C THR A 68 5.66 5.63 10.34
N THR A 69 5.82 5.28 11.62
CA THR A 69 4.70 4.92 12.49
C THR A 69 3.80 6.09 12.89
N THR A 70 4.27 7.33 12.83
CA THR A 70 3.49 8.49 13.31
C THR A 70 2.47 9.06 12.32
N GLU A 71 2.65 8.82 11.02
CA GLU A 71 1.73 9.33 9.99
C GLU A 71 0.55 8.38 9.74
N ASP A 72 0.74 7.09 9.97
CA ASP A 72 -0.24 6.06 9.61
C ASP A 72 -1.13 5.63 10.78
N VAL A 73 -0.87 6.14 11.99
CA VAL A 73 -1.64 5.85 13.20
C VAL A 73 -2.72 6.91 13.38
N TYR A 74 -3.90 6.47 13.85
CA TYR A 74 -5.01 7.34 14.23
C TYR A 74 -4.56 8.46 15.17
N ASP A 75 -4.99 9.69 14.88
CA ASP A 75 -4.83 10.82 15.78
C ASP A 75 -6.01 10.86 16.76
N ASP A 76 -5.92 10.07 17.84
CA ASP A 76 -6.98 9.98 18.86
C ASP A 76 -7.24 11.32 19.59
N ALA A 77 -6.32 12.28 19.47
CA ALA A 77 -6.47 13.63 20.03
C ALA A 77 -7.19 14.60 19.06
N TYR A 78 -7.47 14.18 17.82
CA TYR A 78 -8.13 15.04 16.86
C TYR A 78 -9.64 15.11 17.11
N GLU A 79 -10.11 16.34 17.34
CA GLU A 79 -11.53 16.66 17.36
C GLU A 79 -11.91 17.47 16.12
N GLU A 80 -13.05 17.12 15.51
CA GLU A 80 -13.61 17.88 14.40
C GLU A 80 -13.98 19.30 14.83
N LYS A 81 -13.78 20.27 13.94
CA LYS A 81 -14.18 21.64 14.22
C LYS A 81 -15.70 21.71 14.43
N PRO A 82 -16.18 22.38 15.51
CA PRO A 82 -17.59 22.53 15.75
C PRO A 82 -18.23 23.43 14.69
N GLY A 83 -19.46 23.10 14.30
CA GLY A 83 -20.27 23.88 13.36
C GLY A 83 -20.77 23.08 12.17
N PRO A 84 -21.64 23.69 11.34
CA PRO A 84 -22.17 23.02 10.16
C PRO A 84 -21.07 22.80 9.12
N SER A 85 -21.05 21.61 8.52
CA SER A 85 -20.16 21.34 7.38
C SER A 85 -20.47 22.29 6.21
N PRO A 86 -19.45 22.75 5.47
CA PRO A 86 -19.65 23.60 4.30
C PRO A 86 -20.48 22.88 3.23
N PRO A 87 -21.23 23.62 2.41
CA PRO A 87 -22.07 23.03 1.36
C PRO A 87 -21.22 22.27 0.35
N VAL A 88 -21.72 21.11 -0.06
CA VAL A 88 -21.07 20.24 -1.04
C VAL A 88 -21.08 20.91 -2.41
N LYS A 89 -19.92 21.01 -3.05
CA LYS A 89 -19.77 21.56 -4.41
C LYS A 89 -19.51 20.45 -5.41
N ILE A 90 -20.48 20.17 -6.28
CA ILE A 90 -20.38 19.14 -7.33
C ILE A 90 -19.40 19.58 -8.42
N VAL A 91 -18.58 18.64 -8.89
CA VAL A 91 -17.66 18.80 -10.02
C VAL A 91 -18.27 18.09 -11.22
N TRP A 92 -19.13 18.78 -11.97
CA TRP A 92 -19.90 18.19 -13.08
C TRP A 92 -19.05 17.52 -14.17
N ARG A 93 -17.85 18.03 -14.41
CA ARG A 93 -16.89 17.36 -15.30
C ARG A 93 -16.61 15.91 -14.85
N ASN A 94 -16.39 15.70 -13.56
CA ASN A 94 -16.09 14.38 -13.02
C ASN A 94 -17.33 13.48 -13.09
N VAL A 95 -18.51 14.04 -12.81
CA VAL A 95 -19.80 13.32 -12.96
C VAL A 95 -19.94 12.79 -14.39
N ILE A 96 -19.81 13.67 -15.39
CA ILE A 96 -19.97 13.29 -16.80
C ILE A 96 -18.94 12.23 -17.21
N LEU A 97 -17.65 12.44 -16.91
CA LEU A 97 -16.60 11.49 -17.27
C LEU A 97 -16.81 10.13 -16.60
N MET A 98 -17.23 10.12 -15.34
CA MET A 98 -17.47 8.89 -14.60
C MET A 98 -18.69 8.15 -15.12
N SER A 99 -19.77 8.87 -15.45
CA SER A 99 -20.95 8.28 -16.09
C SER A 99 -20.61 7.67 -17.45
N LEU A 100 -19.87 8.38 -18.31
CA LEU A 100 -19.46 7.87 -19.62
C LEU A 100 -18.56 6.63 -19.51
N LEU A 101 -17.63 6.64 -18.56
CA LEU A 101 -16.75 5.49 -18.27
C LEU A 101 -17.58 4.24 -17.92
N HIS A 102 -18.53 4.37 -17.00
CA HIS A 102 -19.35 3.25 -16.54
C HIS A 102 -20.34 2.77 -17.62
N LEU A 103 -20.91 3.68 -18.42
CA LEU A 103 -21.74 3.31 -19.58
C LEU A 103 -20.92 2.55 -20.64
N GLY A 104 -19.70 3.01 -20.92
CA GLY A 104 -18.77 2.31 -21.81
C GLY A 104 -18.39 0.92 -21.29
N ALA A 105 -18.18 0.78 -19.98
CA ALA A 105 -17.90 -0.51 -19.36
C ALA A 105 -19.11 -1.45 -19.41
N LEU A 106 -20.33 -0.95 -19.20
CA LEU A 106 -21.56 -1.73 -19.36
C LEU A 106 -21.69 -2.24 -20.81
N TYR A 107 -21.36 -1.39 -21.79
CA TYR A 107 -21.31 -1.81 -23.18
C TYR A 107 -20.22 -2.86 -23.43
N GLY A 108 -19.02 -2.68 -22.85
CA GLY A 108 -17.95 -3.66 -22.86
C GLY A 108 -18.37 -5.03 -22.29
N LEU A 109 -19.17 -5.06 -21.22
CA LEU A 109 -19.73 -6.29 -20.65
C LEU A 109 -20.65 -7.01 -21.64
N MET A 110 -21.52 -6.27 -22.35
CA MET A 110 -22.48 -6.86 -23.29
C MET A 110 -21.79 -7.53 -24.49
N ILE A 111 -20.59 -7.07 -24.86
CA ILE A 111 -19.83 -7.63 -25.99
C ILE A 111 -18.80 -8.68 -25.57
N LEU A 112 -18.64 -8.99 -24.27
CA LEU A 112 -17.69 -10.00 -23.78
C LEU A 112 -17.72 -11.36 -24.52
N PRO A 113 -18.89 -11.92 -24.89
CA PRO A 113 -18.93 -13.18 -25.64
C PRO A 113 -18.26 -13.14 -27.02
N SER A 114 -18.05 -11.94 -27.58
CA SER A 114 -17.40 -11.73 -28.89
C SER A 114 -15.90 -11.50 -28.79
N VAL A 115 -15.34 -11.43 -27.58
CA VAL A 115 -13.93 -11.10 -27.33
C VAL A 115 -13.06 -12.34 -27.48
N SER A 116 -11.92 -12.22 -28.18
CA SER A 116 -10.98 -13.33 -28.30
C SER A 116 -10.38 -13.72 -26.94
N SER A 117 -10.04 -15.00 -26.77
CA SER A 117 -9.43 -15.49 -25.52
C SER A 117 -8.10 -14.80 -25.20
N LEU A 118 -7.31 -14.43 -26.23
CA LEU A 118 -6.06 -13.68 -26.05
C LEU A 118 -6.32 -12.28 -25.48
N THR A 119 -7.35 -11.58 -25.97
CA THR A 119 -7.75 -10.27 -25.43
C THR A 119 -8.24 -10.38 -23.99
N LEU A 120 -8.96 -11.45 -23.63
CA LEU A 120 -9.36 -11.69 -22.23
C LEU A 120 -8.16 -11.94 -21.31
N ILE A 121 -7.19 -12.75 -21.75
CA ILE A 121 -5.94 -12.98 -21.01
C ILE A 121 -5.17 -11.66 -20.86
N TRP A 122 -5.03 -10.89 -21.94
CA TRP A 122 -4.37 -9.58 -21.91
C TRP A 122 -5.07 -8.59 -20.97
N THR A 123 -6.40 -8.59 -20.97
CA THR A 123 -7.22 -7.81 -20.02
C THR A 123 -6.90 -8.19 -18.58
N GLY A 124 -6.81 -9.49 -18.28
CA GLY A 124 -6.40 -10.01 -16.97
C GLY A 124 -4.98 -9.60 -16.58
N VAL A 125 -4.02 -9.64 -17.50
CA VAL A 125 -2.65 -9.18 -17.28
C VAL A 125 -2.62 -7.68 -16.95
N CYS A 126 -3.32 -6.85 -17.73
CA CYS A 126 -3.41 -5.41 -17.47
C CYS A 126 -4.10 -5.11 -16.14
N PHE A 127 -5.13 -5.88 -15.77
CA PHE A 127 -5.76 -5.79 -14.46
C PHE A 127 -4.77 -6.08 -13.34
N MET A 128 -4.02 -7.18 -13.42
CA MET A 128 -3.04 -7.55 -12.39
C MET A 128 -1.89 -6.54 -12.27
N LEU A 129 -1.38 -6.02 -13.39
CA LEU A 129 -0.35 -4.96 -13.38
C LEU A 129 -0.87 -3.68 -12.72
N SER A 130 -2.10 -3.29 -13.04
CA SER A 130 -2.77 -2.14 -12.41
C SER A 130 -2.93 -2.35 -10.92
N ALA A 131 -3.44 -3.52 -10.52
CA ALA A 131 -3.71 -3.87 -9.14
C ALA A 131 -2.43 -3.85 -8.31
N LEU A 132 -1.35 -4.52 -8.76
CA LEU A 132 -0.03 -4.49 -8.08
C LEU A 132 0.55 -3.07 -7.98
N GLY A 133 0.35 -2.23 -9.01
CA GLY A 133 0.77 -0.82 -8.97
C GLY A 133 0.09 0.00 -7.87
N ILE A 134 -1.15 -0.35 -7.52
CA ILE A 134 -1.86 0.24 -6.37
C ILE A 134 -1.44 -0.45 -5.08
N THR A 135 -1.61 -1.77 -4.97
CA THR A 135 -1.49 -2.51 -3.71
C THR A 135 -0.05 -2.66 -3.25
N ALA A 136 0.82 -3.27 -4.06
CA ALA A 136 2.24 -3.42 -3.74
C ALA A 136 2.98 -2.08 -3.84
N GLY A 137 2.57 -1.21 -4.76
CA GLY A 137 3.15 0.11 -4.99
C GLY A 137 2.57 1.21 -4.09
N ALA A 138 1.59 1.95 -4.62
CA ALA A 138 1.07 3.18 -4.00
C ALA A 138 0.74 3.00 -2.51
N HIS A 139 0.11 1.88 -2.16
CA HIS A 139 -0.33 1.55 -0.83
C HIS A 139 0.81 1.08 0.08
N ARG A 140 1.26 -0.16 -0.08
CA ARG A 140 2.18 -0.79 0.89
C ARG A 140 3.60 -0.23 0.84
N LEU A 141 4.11 0.14 -0.34
CA LEU A 141 5.46 0.67 -0.50
C LEU A 141 5.53 2.17 -0.21
N TRP A 142 4.76 3.00 -0.94
CA TRP A 142 4.93 4.45 -0.87
C TRP A 142 4.10 5.11 0.23
N SER A 143 2.90 4.62 0.54
CA SER A 143 2.11 5.18 1.64
C SER A 143 2.64 4.72 2.99
N HIS A 144 2.81 3.41 3.18
CA HIS A 144 3.13 2.82 4.48
C HIS A 144 4.59 2.48 4.72
N ARG A 145 5.45 2.55 3.69
CA ARG A 145 6.88 2.18 3.77
C ARG A 145 7.10 0.83 4.48
N SER A 146 6.21 -0.13 4.23
CA SER A 146 6.17 -1.43 4.91
C SER A 146 7.27 -2.40 4.43
N TYR A 147 7.91 -2.08 3.31
CA TYR A 147 9.09 -2.75 2.78
C TYR A 147 9.90 -1.76 1.92
N LYS A 148 11.13 -2.14 1.55
CA LYS A 148 11.98 -1.37 0.61
C LYS A 148 12.09 -2.10 -0.72
N ALA A 149 12.03 -1.36 -1.82
CA ALA A 149 12.12 -1.88 -3.18
C ALA A 149 13.35 -1.35 -3.92
N SER A 150 14.00 -2.23 -4.68
CA SER A 150 15.04 -1.87 -5.65
C SER A 150 14.50 -0.94 -6.74
N LEU A 151 15.38 -0.24 -7.45
CA LEU A 151 14.98 0.67 -8.53
C LEU A 151 14.15 -0.04 -9.64
N PRO A 152 14.51 -1.23 -10.15
CA PRO A 152 13.70 -1.94 -11.14
C PRO A 152 12.27 -2.22 -10.66
N LEU A 153 12.13 -2.69 -9.41
CA LEU A 153 10.81 -2.96 -8.83
C LEU A 153 9.99 -1.67 -8.65
N ARG A 154 10.61 -0.58 -8.19
CA ARG A 154 9.93 0.72 -8.09
C ARG A 154 9.45 1.23 -9.46
N MET A 155 10.26 1.09 -10.50
CA MET A 155 9.86 1.46 -11.86
C MET A 155 8.69 0.60 -12.37
N PHE A 156 8.75 -0.72 -12.17
CA PHE A 156 7.67 -1.63 -12.52
C PHE A 156 6.35 -1.25 -11.84
N LEU A 157 6.39 -0.99 -10.54
CA LEU A 157 5.21 -0.60 -9.77
C LEU A 157 4.67 0.78 -10.18
N ALA A 158 5.53 1.73 -10.54
CA ALA A 158 5.11 3.04 -11.02
C ALA A 158 4.45 3.00 -12.41
N ILE A 159 4.90 2.08 -13.27
CA ILE A 159 4.26 1.78 -14.56
C ILE A 159 2.87 1.17 -14.31
N GLY A 160 2.77 0.17 -13.42
CA GLY A 160 1.50 -0.41 -13.00
C GLY A 160 0.54 0.64 -12.41
N ASN A 161 1.03 1.55 -11.56
CA ASN A 161 0.22 2.63 -10.99
C ASN A 161 -0.30 3.59 -12.07
N SER A 162 0.50 3.89 -13.10
CA SER A 162 0.07 4.71 -14.24
C SER A 162 -1.02 4.01 -15.07
N MET A 163 -0.96 2.68 -15.21
CA MET A 163 -2.02 1.88 -15.84
C MET A 163 -3.31 1.86 -15.00
N ALA A 164 -3.18 1.90 -13.67
CA ALA A 164 -4.32 1.93 -12.76
C ALA A 164 -5.09 3.26 -12.77
N PHE A 165 -4.43 4.37 -13.13
CA PHE A 165 -5.03 5.72 -13.26
C PHE A 165 -5.88 6.14 -12.05
N GLN A 166 -5.26 6.15 -10.87
CA GLN A 166 -5.90 6.58 -9.60
C GLN A 166 -5.24 7.83 -9.00
N ASN A 167 -4.82 8.79 -9.83
CA ASN A 167 -3.87 9.87 -9.51
C ASN A 167 -2.41 9.39 -9.40
N ASP A 168 -1.48 10.35 -9.39
CA ASP A 168 -0.06 10.09 -9.27
C ASP A 168 0.30 9.57 -7.86
N ILE A 169 1.42 8.87 -7.74
CA ILE A 169 1.80 8.17 -6.50
C ILE A 169 1.86 9.14 -5.31
N TYR A 170 2.36 10.37 -5.52
CA TYR A 170 2.48 11.35 -4.45
C TYR A 170 1.11 11.80 -3.94
N GLU A 171 0.17 12.10 -4.84
CA GLU A 171 -1.19 12.49 -4.47
C GLU A 171 -1.95 11.33 -3.81
N TRP A 172 -1.85 10.12 -4.36
CA TRP A 172 -2.48 8.93 -3.79
C TRP A 172 -1.98 8.68 -2.36
N ALA A 173 -0.66 8.66 -2.16
CA ALA A 173 -0.06 8.40 -0.86
C ALA A 173 -0.36 9.49 0.17
N ARG A 174 -0.38 10.77 -0.24
CA ARG A 174 -0.80 11.87 0.65
C ARG A 174 -2.24 11.63 1.13
N ASP A 175 -3.16 11.43 0.20
CA ASP A 175 -4.58 11.28 0.55
C ASP A 175 -4.80 10.02 1.41
N HIS A 176 -4.07 8.93 1.14
CA HIS A 176 -4.12 7.69 1.92
C HIS A 176 -3.59 7.84 3.35
N ARG A 177 -2.49 8.58 3.54
CA ARG A 177 -1.99 8.88 4.89
C ARG A 177 -2.95 9.78 5.68
N VAL A 178 -3.60 10.75 5.02
CA VAL A 178 -4.66 11.53 5.66
C VAL A 178 -5.82 10.62 6.06
N HIS A 179 -6.22 9.70 5.19
CA HIS A 179 -7.26 8.72 5.47
C HIS A 179 -6.94 7.88 6.71
N HIS A 180 -5.74 7.30 6.82
CA HIS A 180 -5.36 6.54 8.02
C HIS A 180 -5.38 7.38 9.30
N LYS A 181 -4.78 8.57 9.25
CA LYS A 181 -4.60 9.41 10.44
C LYS A 181 -5.90 9.99 10.98
N PHE A 182 -6.82 10.32 10.08
CA PHE A 182 -8.08 11.01 10.40
C PHE A 182 -9.30 10.27 9.89
N SER A 183 -9.22 8.94 9.80
CA SER A 183 -10.28 8.06 9.28
C SER A 183 -11.61 8.36 9.98
N GLU A 184 -12.72 8.26 9.24
CA GLU A 184 -14.06 8.53 9.77
C GLU A 184 -14.31 9.99 10.22
N THR A 185 -13.48 10.94 9.81
CA THR A 185 -13.69 12.37 10.09
C THR A 185 -13.88 13.22 8.85
N GLN A 186 -14.20 14.50 9.00
CA GLN A 186 -14.23 15.48 7.92
C GLN A 186 -12.87 15.74 7.25
N ALA A 187 -11.77 15.27 7.85
CA ALA A 187 -10.45 15.28 7.23
C ALA A 187 -10.16 14.04 6.39
N ASP A 188 -10.96 12.97 6.51
CA ASP A 188 -10.86 11.77 5.67
C ASP A 188 -11.39 12.07 4.24
N PRO A 189 -10.57 11.90 3.18
CA PRO A 189 -10.99 12.13 1.81
C PRO A 189 -12.24 11.34 1.39
N HIS A 190 -12.43 10.14 1.93
CA HIS A 190 -13.52 9.22 1.58
C HIS A 190 -14.29 8.73 2.82
N ASN A 191 -14.49 9.65 3.78
CA ASN A 191 -15.21 9.44 5.03
C ASN A 191 -16.46 8.53 4.90
N ALA A 192 -16.34 7.30 5.40
CA ALA A 192 -17.39 6.30 5.38
C ALA A 192 -18.66 6.71 6.16
N ARG A 193 -18.57 7.63 7.14
CA ARG A 193 -19.74 8.14 7.88
C ARG A 193 -20.70 8.95 7.00
N ARG A 194 -20.26 9.38 5.81
CA ARG A 194 -21.11 10.04 4.81
C ARG A 194 -21.89 9.05 3.92
N GLY A 195 -21.80 7.76 4.21
CA GLY A 195 -22.55 6.70 3.54
C GLY A 195 -21.81 6.09 2.35
N PHE A 196 -22.30 4.92 1.93
CA PHE A 196 -21.64 4.04 0.97
C PHE A 196 -21.29 4.77 -0.34
N PHE A 197 -22.26 5.49 -0.91
CA PHE A 197 -22.07 6.18 -2.19
C PHE A 197 -20.94 7.21 -2.11
N PHE A 198 -20.85 7.98 -1.02
CA PHE A 198 -19.80 8.97 -0.84
C PHE A 198 -18.43 8.31 -0.78
N ALA A 199 -18.26 7.30 0.07
CA ALA A 199 -16.98 6.59 0.26
C ALA A 199 -16.55 5.81 -1.00
N HIS A 200 -17.52 5.31 -1.76
CA HIS A 200 -17.26 4.54 -2.98
C HIS A 200 -16.83 5.44 -4.14
N ILE A 201 -17.66 6.42 -4.52
CA ILE A 201 -17.40 7.24 -5.72
C ILE A 201 -17.73 8.71 -5.53
N GLY A 202 -18.67 9.04 -4.65
CA GLY A 202 -19.18 10.40 -4.48
C GLY A 202 -18.10 11.42 -4.08
N TRP A 203 -17.08 11.00 -3.32
CA TRP A 203 -15.94 11.85 -2.96
C TRP A 203 -15.14 12.36 -4.16
N LEU A 204 -15.11 11.60 -5.27
CA LEU A 204 -14.47 12.02 -6.54
C LEU A 204 -15.33 12.99 -7.34
N LEU A 205 -16.63 13.07 -7.05
CA LEU A 205 -17.61 13.86 -7.80
C LEU A 205 -17.80 15.26 -7.21
N VAL A 206 -17.16 15.55 -6.08
CA VAL A 206 -17.32 16.80 -5.34
C VAL A 206 -15.95 17.39 -4.97
N ARG A 207 -15.93 18.65 -4.57
CA ARG A 207 -14.72 19.24 -4.00
C ARG A 207 -14.43 18.62 -2.63
N LYS A 208 -13.14 18.33 -2.37
CA LYS A 208 -12.64 17.87 -1.06
C LYS A 208 -13.07 18.85 0.04
N HIS A 209 -13.40 18.30 1.21
CA HIS A 209 -13.66 19.12 2.39
C HIS A 209 -12.41 19.94 2.76
N PRO A 210 -12.54 21.20 3.25
CA PRO A 210 -11.38 22.03 3.59
C PRO A 210 -10.39 21.37 4.56
N GLU A 211 -10.88 20.54 5.49
CA GLU A 211 -10.02 19.84 6.45
C GLU A 211 -9.13 18.79 5.80
N VAL A 212 -9.61 18.09 4.76
CA VAL A 212 -8.76 17.17 3.96
C VAL A 212 -7.56 17.92 3.40
N ILE A 213 -7.78 19.14 2.89
CA ILE A 213 -6.74 19.99 2.31
C ILE A 213 -5.79 20.50 3.39
N GLU A 214 -6.34 20.97 4.52
CA GLU A 214 -5.55 21.50 5.62
C GLU A 214 -4.66 20.43 6.25
N LYS A 215 -5.22 19.26 6.57
CA LYS A 215 -4.51 18.14 7.19
C LYS A 215 -3.52 17.49 6.24
N GLY A 216 -3.89 17.34 4.97
CA GLY A 216 -2.96 16.83 3.95
C GLY A 216 -1.74 17.72 3.70
N ARG A 217 -1.83 19.03 3.95
CA ARG A 217 -0.66 19.95 3.90
C ARG A 217 0.27 19.82 5.11
N LYS A 218 -0.23 19.29 6.23
CA LYS A 218 0.52 19.14 7.48
C LYS A 218 1.24 17.78 7.59
N LEU A 219 1.08 16.90 6.60
CA LEU A 219 1.79 15.63 6.54
C LEU A 219 3.23 15.78 6.06
N GLU A 220 4.11 14.97 6.65
CA GLU A 220 5.52 14.82 6.30
C GLU A 220 5.70 13.87 5.10
N LEU A 221 5.83 14.49 3.92
CA LEU A 221 5.94 13.80 2.63
C LEU A 221 7.36 13.91 2.04
N ALA A 222 8.38 14.11 2.88
CA ALA A 222 9.76 14.31 2.46
C ALA A 222 10.34 13.07 1.74
N ASP A 223 9.96 11.89 2.19
CA ASP A 223 10.32 10.61 1.58
C ASP A 223 9.83 10.48 0.13
N LEU A 224 8.58 10.87 -0.14
CA LEU A 224 8.00 10.82 -1.48
C LEU A 224 8.64 11.86 -2.41
N LYS A 225 9.00 13.04 -1.87
CA LYS A 225 9.71 14.08 -2.62
C LYS A 225 11.15 13.67 -2.96
N ALA A 226 11.79 12.89 -2.09
CA ALA A 226 13.14 12.37 -2.30
C ALA A 226 13.19 11.18 -3.27
N ASP A 227 12.08 10.46 -3.47
CA ASP A 227 12.00 9.38 -4.44
C ASP A 227 11.88 9.90 -5.88
N GLY A 228 12.99 9.77 -6.64
CA GLY A 228 13.05 10.17 -8.05
C GLY A 228 12.05 9.47 -8.96
N VAL A 229 11.65 8.22 -8.66
CA VAL A 229 10.63 7.49 -9.45
C VAL A 229 9.25 8.12 -9.25
N VAL A 230 8.90 8.43 -8.00
CA VAL A 230 7.63 9.09 -7.64
C VAL A 230 7.55 10.46 -8.31
N MET A 231 8.61 11.26 -8.20
CA MET A 231 8.63 12.61 -8.75
C MET A 231 8.68 12.63 -10.28
N PHE A 232 9.35 11.65 -10.90
CA PHE A 232 9.32 11.46 -12.36
C PHE A 232 7.91 11.12 -12.84
N GLN A 233 7.26 10.13 -12.21
CA GLN A 233 5.90 9.73 -12.55
C GLN A 233 4.92 10.90 -12.37
N ARG A 234 5.03 11.66 -11.28
CA ARG A 234 4.22 12.88 -11.06
C ARG A 234 4.41 13.92 -12.16
N ARG A 235 5.66 14.20 -12.56
CA ARG A 235 5.96 15.17 -13.64
C ARG A 235 5.37 14.74 -14.99
N HIS A 236 5.35 13.44 -15.27
CA HIS A 236 4.91 12.89 -16.56
C HIS A 236 3.55 12.18 -16.50
N TYR A 237 2.78 12.38 -15.42
CA TYR A 237 1.64 11.54 -15.08
C TYR A 237 0.57 11.47 -16.18
N LYS A 238 0.22 12.62 -16.77
CA LYS A 238 -0.78 12.66 -17.85
C LYS A 238 -0.36 11.81 -19.05
N LEU A 239 0.92 11.91 -19.45
CA LEU A 239 1.45 11.14 -20.57
C LEU A 239 1.54 9.65 -20.21
N SER A 240 2.01 9.32 -19.00
CA SER A 240 2.13 7.92 -18.57
C SER A 240 0.76 7.25 -18.48
N VAL A 241 -0.29 7.95 -18.02
CA VAL A 241 -1.67 7.45 -18.00
C VAL A 241 -2.19 7.21 -19.42
N VAL A 242 -2.04 8.18 -20.33
CA VAL A 242 -2.51 8.02 -21.72
C VAL A 242 -1.87 6.76 -22.33
N VAL A 243 -0.56 6.62 -22.20
CA VAL A 243 0.18 5.47 -22.76
C VAL A 243 -0.21 4.16 -22.06
N MET A 244 -0.13 4.11 -20.74
CA MET A 244 -0.23 2.85 -20.00
C MET A 244 -1.67 2.40 -19.77
N CYS A 245 -2.61 3.32 -19.53
CA CYS A 245 -4.00 2.99 -19.24
C CYS A 245 -4.86 2.84 -20.51
N PHE A 246 -4.53 3.58 -21.58
CA PHE A 246 -5.35 3.64 -22.79
C PHE A 246 -4.64 3.05 -24.01
N LEU A 247 -3.48 3.57 -24.41
CA LEU A 247 -2.86 3.18 -25.70
C LEU A 247 -2.34 1.75 -25.68
N ILE A 248 -1.54 1.35 -24.68
CA ILE A 248 -0.97 -0.01 -24.62
C ILE A 248 -2.07 -1.08 -24.50
N PRO A 249 -3.07 -0.95 -23.61
CA PRO A 249 -4.13 -1.96 -23.51
C PRO A 249 -4.94 -2.08 -24.79
N THR A 250 -5.11 -0.98 -25.56
CA THR A 250 -5.89 -0.95 -26.81
C THR A 250 -5.11 -1.46 -28.02
N PHE A 251 -3.85 -1.04 -28.19
CA PHE A 251 -3.13 -1.34 -29.42
C PHE A 251 -2.45 -2.70 -29.42
N VAL A 252 -2.15 -3.28 -28.25
CA VAL A 252 -1.55 -4.62 -28.19
C VAL A 252 -2.49 -5.67 -28.83
N PRO A 253 -3.78 -5.78 -28.44
CA PRO A 253 -4.66 -6.76 -29.06
C PRO A 253 -4.91 -6.51 -30.55
N TRP A 254 -5.13 -5.25 -30.89
CA TRP A 254 -5.37 -4.83 -32.27
C TRP A 254 -4.19 -5.15 -33.19
N PHE A 255 -2.95 -4.92 -32.74
CA PHE A 255 -1.77 -5.10 -33.58
C PHE A 255 -1.26 -6.55 -33.63
N PHE A 256 -1.26 -7.26 -32.50
CA PHE A 256 -0.58 -8.56 -32.40
C PHE A 256 -1.47 -9.77 -32.73
N TRP A 257 -2.79 -9.65 -32.62
CA TRP A 257 -3.71 -10.75 -32.93
C TRP A 257 -5.02 -10.28 -33.57
N ASP A 258 -5.00 -9.12 -34.22
CA ASP A 258 -6.07 -8.57 -35.08
C ASP A 258 -7.44 -8.48 -34.39
N GLU A 259 -7.44 -8.19 -33.09
CA GLU A 259 -8.69 -7.91 -32.36
C GLU A 259 -9.31 -6.60 -32.88
N SER A 260 -10.62 -6.52 -32.97
CA SER A 260 -11.30 -5.28 -33.36
C SER A 260 -10.84 -4.10 -32.50
N LEU A 261 -10.54 -2.95 -33.12
CA LEU A 261 -10.09 -1.77 -32.37
C LEU A 261 -11.12 -1.32 -31.33
N LEU A 262 -12.42 -1.50 -31.63
CA LEU A 262 -13.51 -1.18 -30.72
C LEU A 262 -13.50 -2.13 -29.50
N ILE A 263 -13.35 -3.44 -29.71
CA ILE A 263 -13.25 -4.44 -28.63
C ILE A 263 -12.00 -4.17 -27.80
N SER A 264 -10.87 -3.94 -28.47
CA SER A 264 -9.58 -3.65 -27.84
C SER A 264 -9.62 -2.38 -26.99
N TYR A 265 -10.41 -1.38 -27.37
CA TYR A 265 -10.60 -0.20 -26.52
C TYR A 265 -11.59 -0.46 -25.37
N LEU A 266 -12.72 -1.10 -25.66
CA LEU A 266 -13.78 -1.24 -24.67
C LEU A 266 -13.45 -2.24 -23.55
N VAL A 267 -12.69 -3.29 -23.83
CA VAL A 267 -12.51 -4.41 -22.89
C VAL A 267 -11.24 -4.26 -22.03
N PRO A 268 -10.01 -4.36 -22.58
CA PRO A 268 -8.79 -4.25 -21.78
C PRO A 268 -8.51 -2.81 -21.29
N CYS A 269 -9.15 -1.80 -21.88
CA CYS A 269 -9.05 -0.42 -21.40
C CYS A 269 -10.28 0.00 -20.57
N VAL A 270 -11.45 0.25 -21.18
CA VAL A 270 -12.61 0.88 -20.50
C VAL A 270 -13.23 -0.01 -19.41
N LEU A 271 -13.57 -1.26 -19.75
CA LEU A 271 -14.17 -2.21 -18.81
C LEU A 271 -13.17 -2.55 -17.70
N ARG A 272 -11.95 -2.93 -18.06
CA ARG A 272 -10.89 -3.23 -17.08
C ARG A 272 -10.63 -2.05 -16.15
N TYR A 273 -10.61 -0.81 -16.65
CA TYR A 273 -10.42 0.39 -15.82
C TYR A 273 -11.54 0.54 -14.81
N THR A 274 -12.77 0.46 -15.28
CA THR A 274 -13.97 0.55 -14.43
C THR A 274 -13.98 -0.53 -13.35
N VAL A 275 -13.67 -1.79 -13.71
CA VAL A 275 -13.61 -2.90 -12.75
C VAL A 275 -12.49 -2.67 -11.73
N SER A 276 -11.30 -2.26 -12.14
CA SER A 276 -10.20 -1.95 -11.22
C SER A 276 -10.56 -0.81 -10.26
N LEU A 277 -11.21 0.26 -10.73
CA LEU A 277 -11.66 1.36 -9.89
C LEU A 277 -12.67 0.89 -8.84
N ASN A 278 -13.72 0.18 -9.25
CA ASN A 278 -14.75 -0.31 -8.33
C ASN A 278 -14.17 -1.31 -7.32
N ALA A 279 -13.24 -2.17 -7.73
CA ALA A 279 -12.52 -3.07 -6.82
C ALA A 279 -11.74 -2.28 -5.75
N THR A 280 -11.01 -1.23 -6.12
CA THR A 280 -10.34 -0.36 -5.14
C THR A 280 -11.34 0.39 -4.26
N TRP A 281 -12.40 0.96 -4.83
CA TRP A 281 -13.39 1.73 -4.08
C TRP A 281 -14.22 0.90 -3.11
N LEU A 282 -14.34 -0.41 -3.33
CA LEU A 282 -14.91 -1.33 -2.35
C LEU A 282 -14.09 -1.38 -1.06
N VAL A 283 -12.78 -1.13 -1.10
CA VAL A 283 -11.95 -1.03 0.10
C VAL A 283 -12.42 0.15 0.95
N ASN A 284 -12.55 1.33 0.33
CA ASN A 284 -12.99 2.55 1.02
C ASN A 284 -14.44 2.47 1.53
N SER A 285 -15.32 1.76 0.81
CA SER A 285 -16.74 1.69 1.16
C SER A 285 -17.11 0.41 1.89
N ALA A 286 -17.13 -0.73 1.20
CA ALA A 286 -17.57 -2.00 1.78
C ALA A 286 -16.68 -2.45 2.94
N ALA A 287 -15.36 -2.27 2.86
CA ALA A 287 -14.45 -2.65 3.94
C ALA A 287 -14.47 -1.69 5.14
N HIS A 288 -15.20 -0.57 5.11
CA HIS A 288 -15.50 0.24 6.29
C HIS A 288 -16.90 -0.02 6.88
N MET A 289 -17.75 -0.79 6.17
CA MET A 289 -19.17 -0.93 6.51
C MET A 289 -19.60 -2.36 6.83
N TRP A 290 -19.12 -3.34 6.08
CA TRP A 290 -19.56 -4.74 6.18
C TRP A 290 -18.39 -5.70 6.37
N GLY A 291 -18.49 -6.53 7.41
CA GLY A 291 -17.47 -7.50 7.79
C GLY A 291 -17.25 -7.57 9.30
N MET A 292 -16.21 -8.28 9.70
CA MET A 292 -15.83 -8.50 11.09
C MET A 292 -14.73 -7.54 11.55
N ARG A 293 -14.56 -7.36 12.87
CA ARG A 293 -13.51 -6.50 13.47
C ARG A 293 -12.72 -7.26 14.55
N PRO A 294 -12.00 -8.33 14.15
CA PRO A 294 -11.33 -9.22 15.10
C PRO A 294 -10.17 -8.57 15.86
N TYR A 295 -9.59 -7.47 15.37
CA TYR A 295 -8.42 -6.81 15.96
C TYR A 295 -8.81 -5.55 16.76
N ASP A 296 -9.70 -4.72 16.20
CA ASP A 296 -10.18 -3.53 16.89
C ASP A 296 -11.63 -3.18 16.51
N HIS A 297 -12.55 -3.31 17.46
CA HIS A 297 -13.97 -2.98 17.29
C HIS A 297 -14.29 -1.48 17.46
N ASN A 298 -13.32 -0.66 17.89
CA ASN A 298 -13.51 0.78 18.09
C ASN A 298 -13.37 1.57 16.78
N ILE A 299 -12.73 0.97 15.77
CA ILE A 299 -12.60 1.55 14.43
C ILE A 299 -13.65 0.96 13.48
N ASN A 300 -13.94 1.66 12.37
CA ASN A 300 -14.88 1.20 11.36
C ASN A 300 -14.35 0.15 10.38
N PRO A 301 -13.06 0.16 9.93
CA PRO A 301 -12.49 -0.83 9.02
C PRO A 301 -12.76 -2.27 9.44
N ARG A 302 -13.02 -3.14 8.46
CA ARG A 302 -13.54 -4.50 8.62
C ARG A 302 -12.82 -5.50 7.74
N GLU A 303 -12.78 -6.74 8.21
CA GLU A 303 -12.37 -7.90 7.43
C GLU A 303 -13.51 -8.30 6.49
N ASN A 304 -13.27 -8.23 5.18
CA ASN A 304 -14.25 -8.57 4.15
C ASN A 304 -13.62 -9.45 3.07
N LYS A 305 -13.98 -10.75 3.06
CA LYS A 305 -13.43 -11.76 2.14
C LYS A 305 -13.74 -11.47 0.67
N PHE A 306 -14.90 -10.88 0.37
CA PHE A 306 -15.25 -10.48 -1.00
C PHE A 306 -14.34 -9.35 -1.50
N VAL A 307 -14.08 -8.35 -0.65
CA VAL A 307 -13.13 -7.27 -0.97
C VAL A 307 -11.71 -7.80 -1.06
N ALA A 308 -11.31 -8.75 -0.21
CA ALA A 308 -9.98 -9.35 -0.28
C ALA A 308 -9.75 -10.07 -1.61
N PHE A 309 -10.77 -10.77 -2.11
CA PHE A 309 -10.74 -11.38 -3.44
C PHE A 309 -10.68 -10.33 -4.57
N SER A 310 -11.59 -9.34 -4.57
CA SER A 310 -11.70 -8.37 -5.67
C SER A 310 -10.52 -7.38 -5.74
N ALA A 311 -9.98 -6.99 -4.59
CA ALA A 311 -8.82 -6.10 -4.44
C ALA A 311 -7.52 -6.86 -4.14
N ILE A 312 -7.43 -8.14 -4.52
CA ILE A 312 -6.22 -8.99 -4.50
C ILE A 312 -5.43 -9.03 -3.18
N GLY A 313 -6.08 -8.79 -2.04
CA GLY A 313 -5.45 -8.76 -0.72
C GLY A 313 -5.87 -7.63 0.21
N GLU A 314 -6.50 -6.56 -0.30
CA GLU A 314 -6.72 -5.35 0.51
C GLU A 314 -8.01 -5.35 1.36
N GLY A 315 -8.77 -6.45 1.36
CA GLY A 315 -10.01 -6.57 2.12
C GLY A 315 -9.86 -6.95 3.60
N PHE A 316 -8.64 -7.22 4.07
CA PHE A 316 -8.33 -7.47 5.48
C PHE A 316 -8.14 -6.14 6.23
N HIS A 317 -9.17 -5.30 6.18
CA HIS A 317 -9.02 -3.87 6.41
C HIS A 317 -9.01 -3.50 7.91
N ASN A 318 -9.60 -4.32 8.78
CA ASN A 318 -9.50 -4.13 10.23
C ASN A 318 -8.07 -4.38 10.70
N TYR A 319 -7.42 -5.45 10.21
CA TYR A 319 -6.01 -5.71 10.47
C TYR A 319 -5.16 -4.55 9.95
N HIS A 320 -5.40 -4.15 8.69
CA HIS A 320 -4.60 -3.12 8.04
C HIS A 320 -4.63 -1.79 8.80
N HIS A 321 -5.81 -1.29 9.19
CA HIS A 321 -5.90 -0.05 9.98
C HIS A 321 -5.37 -0.20 11.41
N THR A 322 -5.38 -1.40 11.96
CA THR A 322 -4.79 -1.66 13.28
C THR A 322 -3.25 -1.71 13.21
N PHE A 323 -2.71 -2.23 12.11
CA PHE A 323 -1.28 -2.45 11.89
C PHE A 323 -0.82 -1.99 10.50
N PRO A 324 -0.85 -0.67 10.22
CA PRO A 324 -0.64 -0.14 8.87
C PRO A 324 0.77 -0.38 8.33
N HIS A 325 1.74 -0.63 9.20
CA HIS A 325 3.13 -0.88 8.85
C HIS A 325 3.44 -2.33 8.45
N ASP A 326 2.48 -3.25 8.52
CA ASP A 326 2.65 -4.64 8.09
C ASP A 326 2.57 -4.76 6.56
N TYR A 327 3.63 -5.29 5.92
CA TYR A 327 3.69 -5.37 4.45
C TYR A 327 2.65 -6.29 3.83
N ALA A 328 2.10 -7.24 4.61
CA ALA A 328 1.07 -8.10 4.10
C ALA A 328 -0.32 -7.46 4.18
N ALA A 329 -0.52 -6.43 5.00
CA ALA A 329 -1.84 -5.88 5.31
C ALA A 329 -2.85 -6.94 5.81
N SER A 330 -2.36 -8.09 6.28
CA SER A 330 -3.18 -9.19 6.79
C SER A 330 -2.37 -10.08 7.74
N GLU A 331 -3.04 -10.70 8.71
CA GLU A 331 -2.40 -11.67 9.61
C GLU A 331 -1.94 -12.92 8.85
N PHE A 332 -2.83 -13.51 8.04
CA PHE A 332 -2.61 -14.82 7.43
C PHE A 332 -1.90 -14.77 6.08
N GLY A 333 -1.61 -15.97 5.55
CA GLY A 333 -0.88 -16.19 4.30
C GLY A 333 -1.62 -15.77 3.02
N SER A 334 -1.10 -16.20 1.87
CA SER A 334 -1.43 -15.56 0.58
C SER A 334 -2.70 -16.03 -0.12
N GLN A 335 -3.52 -16.89 0.48
CA GLN A 335 -4.68 -17.53 -0.19
C GLN A 335 -5.71 -16.53 -0.75
N LEU A 336 -5.84 -15.34 -0.16
CA LEU A 336 -6.61 -14.22 -0.69
C LEU A 336 -5.78 -12.94 -0.76
N ASN A 337 -4.45 -13.06 -0.80
CA ASN A 337 -3.53 -11.93 -0.75
C ASN A 337 -2.41 -12.13 -1.77
N LEU A 338 -2.78 -11.95 -3.05
CA LEU A 338 -1.84 -12.06 -4.16
C LEU A 338 -0.78 -10.96 -4.10
N THR A 339 -1.12 -9.78 -3.56
CA THR A 339 -0.14 -8.72 -3.31
C THR A 339 0.98 -9.21 -2.39
N LYS A 340 0.65 -9.90 -1.29
CA LYS A 340 1.64 -10.50 -0.39
C LYS A 340 2.49 -11.54 -1.12
N ALA A 341 1.87 -12.46 -1.86
CA ALA A 341 2.61 -13.47 -2.64
C ALA A 341 3.60 -12.83 -3.63
N PHE A 342 3.18 -11.76 -4.31
CA PHE A 342 4.04 -11.01 -5.20
C PHE A 342 5.23 -10.39 -4.45
N ILE A 343 4.98 -9.71 -3.32
CA ILE A 343 6.06 -9.11 -2.52
C ILE A 343 7.00 -10.19 -1.98
N ASP A 344 6.50 -11.34 -1.51
CA ASP A 344 7.32 -12.47 -1.05
C ASP A 344 8.25 -12.96 -2.16
N LEU A 345 7.73 -13.11 -3.38
CA LEU A 345 8.50 -13.48 -4.56
C LEU A 345 9.58 -12.43 -4.89
N MET A 346 9.25 -11.14 -4.75
CA MET A 346 10.24 -10.07 -4.93
C MET A 346 11.29 -10.05 -3.81
N CYS A 347 10.92 -10.38 -2.55
CA CYS A 347 11.87 -10.53 -1.45
C CYS A 347 12.79 -11.74 -1.75
N PHE A 348 12.26 -12.84 -2.30
CA PHE A 348 13.05 -14.02 -2.74
C PHE A 348 14.07 -13.68 -3.84
N PHE A 349 13.70 -12.88 -4.84
CA PHE A 349 14.63 -12.41 -5.89
C PHE A 349 15.57 -11.28 -5.43
N GLY A 350 15.49 -10.84 -4.17
CA GLY A 350 16.29 -9.72 -3.65
C GLY A 350 15.89 -8.35 -4.21
N LEU A 351 14.75 -8.25 -4.90
CA LEU A 351 14.20 -7.00 -5.44
C LEU A 351 13.45 -6.19 -4.38
N ALA A 352 12.94 -6.85 -3.35
CA ALA A 352 12.37 -6.26 -2.14
C ALA A 352 13.15 -6.70 -0.90
N LYS A 353 13.17 -5.86 0.15
CA LYS A 353 13.81 -6.17 1.44
C LYS A 353 13.12 -5.45 2.58
N ASP A 354 13.53 -5.72 3.81
CA ASP A 354 12.99 -5.11 5.02
C ASP A 354 11.45 -5.26 5.12
N CYS A 355 10.94 -6.42 4.66
CA CYS A 355 9.50 -6.73 4.56
C CYS A 355 8.92 -6.87 6.00
N ARG A 356 8.26 -5.81 6.53
CA ARG A 356 7.87 -5.69 7.97
C ARG A 356 6.63 -6.50 8.34
N ARG A 357 6.71 -7.32 9.38
CA ARG A 357 5.58 -8.12 9.93
C ARG A 357 5.36 -7.82 11.40
N VAL A 358 4.11 -7.74 11.81
CA VAL A 358 3.75 -7.71 13.24
C VAL A 358 3.97 -9.09 13.84
N ASN A 359 4.56 -9.13 15.03
CA ASN A 359 4.73 -10.40 15.73
C ASN A 359 3.40 -10.91 16.31
N HIS A 360 3.29 -12.23 16.44
CA HIS A 360 2.04 -12.87 16.87
C HIS A 360 1.61 -12.43 18.27
N GLU A 361 2.55 -12.20 19.19
CA GLU A 361 2.27 -11.74 20.56
C GLU A 361 1.57 -10.37 20.57
N THR A 362 2.01 -9.43 19.72
CA THR A 362 1.39 -8.10 19.60
C THR A 362 0.00 -8.18 18.98
N ILE A 363 -0.17 -9.03 17.95
CA ILE A 363 -1.49 -9.28 17.35
C ILE A 363 -2.43 -9.81 18.42
N MET A 364 -2.02 -10.82 19.18
CA MET A 364 -2.87 -11.44 20.19
C MET A 364 -3.18 -10.53 21.37
N ALA A 365 -2.22 -9.73 21.81
CA ALA A 365 -2.47 -8.70 22.81
C ALA A 365 -3.51 -7.68 22.33
N ARG A 366 -3.48 -7.28 21.05
CA ARG A 366 -4.47 -6.35 20.48
C ARG A 366 -5.86 -6.99 20.36
N VAL A 367 -5.94 -8.23 19.87
CA VAL A 367 -7.20 -9.00 19.80
C VAL A 367 -7.83 -9.15 21.19
N GLN A 368 -7.05 -9.46 22.23
CA GLN A 368 -7.57 -9.56 23.60
C GLN A 368 -8.05 -8.22 24.16
N ARG A 369 -7.38 -7.12 23.80
CA ARG A 369 -7.69 -5.78 24.32
C ARG A 369 -8.89 -5.13 23.62
N THR A 370 -8.98 -5.27 22.30
CA THR A 370 -9.94 -4.51 21.46
C THR A 370 -10.65 -5.35 20.40
N GLY A 371 -10.42 -6.66 20.30
CA GLY A 371 -11.12 -7.49 19.32
C GLY A 371 -12.62 -7.62 19.62
N ASP A 372 -13.43 -7.88 18.59
CA ASP A 372 -14.87 -8.15 18.72
C ASP A 372 -15.22 -9.61 19.05
N GLY A 373 -14.21 -10.45 19.30
CA GLY A 373 -14.34 -11.89 19.58
C GLY A 373 -14.39 -12.80 18.35
N SER A 374 -14.43 -12.26 17.13
CA SER A 374 -14.55 -13.04 15.89
C SER A 374 -13.24 -13.67 15.39
N HIS A 375 -12.10 -13.33 15.99
CA HIS A 375 -10.78 -13.85 15.61
C HIS A 375 -10.71 -15.39 15.65
N LYS A 376 -11.43 -16.02 16.59
CA LYS A 376 -11.49 -17.49 16.75
C LYS A 376 -12.18 -18.23 15.61
N SER A 377 -12.96 -17.51 14.79
CA SER A 377 -13.80 -18.05 13.72
C SER A 377 -13.42 -17.52 12.33
N GLY A 378 -12.35 -16.72 12.24
CA GLY A 378 -11.96 -15.92 11.07
C GLY A 378 -11.26 -16.71 9.97
#